data_AF-B9TMP7-F1
#
_entry.id   AF-B9TMP7-F1
#
_cell.length_a   1.000
_cell.length_b   1.000
_cell.length_c   1.000
_cell.angle_alpha   90.00
_cell.angle_beta   90.00
_cell.angle_gamma   90.00
#
_symmetry.space_group_name_H-M   'P 1'
#
loop_
_entity.id
_entity.type
_entity.pdbx_description
1 polymer ?
#
loop_
_entity_poly.entity_id
_entity_poly.type
_entity_poly.pdbx_seq_one_letter_code
_entity_poly.pdbx_strand_id
1 'polypeptide(L)'
;MPRVHLRQERHLETALQRLRSFVRAGGAPVRVCIAIPRRPPVTMTLRSSKFQVHSSKTVPHVIAVEPWGADYTLLPGESLEVTAFGDEIAPSFELVEWDDSSQVYCNDASTYEVTQNGVAIPCGHNRQSEGASNA
;
A
#
# COMPACT_ATOMS: atom_id res chain seq x y z
N MET A 1 30.33 -3.85 23.34
CA MET A 1 30.53 -4.82 22.24
C MET A 1 30.57 -4.04 20.92
N PRO A 2 31.75 -3.58 20.45
CA PRO A 2 31.82 -2.73 19.26
C PRO A 2 31.84 -3.54 17.96
N ARG A 3 31.06 -3.03 16.99
CA ARG A 3 30.78 -3.56 15.66
C ARG A 3 32.04 -3.68 14.79
N VAL A 4 32.14 -4.82 14.11
CA VAL A 4 33.08 -5.10 13.03
C VAL A 4 32.69 -4.24 11.82
N HIS A 5 33.30 -3.06 11.66
CA HIS A 5 33.08 -2.21 10.48
C HIS A 5 34.30 -1.34 10.11
N LEU A 6 35.52 -1.87 10.27
CA LEU A 6 36.75 -1.07 10.07
C LEU A 6 37.88 -1.82 9.32
N ARG A 7 37.55 -2.89 8.58
CA ARG A 7 38.55 -3.66 7.82
C ARG A 7 38.48 -3.45 6.30
N GLN A 8 37.38 -2.88 5.77
CA GLN A 8 37.16 -2.74 4.33
C GLN A 8 37.63 -1.39 3.76
N GLU A 9 37.73 -0.34 4.58
CA GLU A 9 38.12 1.01 4.14
C GLU A 9 39.62 1.14 3.79
N ARG A 10 40.50 0.39 4.45
CA ARG A 10 41.96 0.49 4.22
C ARG A 10 42.41 -0.02 2.85
N HIS A 11 41.64 -0.92 2.25
CA HIS A 11 41.94 -1.47 0.93
C HIS A 11 41.60 -0.49 -0.21
N LEU A 12 40.60 0.36 -0.01
CA LEU A 12 40.18 1.37 -1.00
C LEU A 12 41.15 2.54 -1.07
N GLU A 13 41.62 3.02 0.08
CA GLU A 13 42.61 4.11 0.14
C GLU A 13 43.93 3.71 -0.52
N THR A 14 44.42 2.49 -0.27
CA THR A 14 45.66 1.97 -0.86
C THR A 14 45.53 1.82 -2.39
N ALA A 15 44.37 1.41 -2.89
CA ALA A 15 44.11 1.29 -4.33
C ALA A 15 44.04 2.66 -5.01
N LEU A 16 43.42 3.65 -4.38
CA LEU A 16 43.35 5.03 -4.87
C LEU A 16 44.74 5.70 -4.91
N GLN A 17 45.59 5.44 -3.92
CA GLN A 17 46.95 5.98 -3.86
C GLN A 17 47.85 5.43 -4.99
N ARG A 18 47.70 4.14 -5.32
CA ARG A 18 48.41 3.51 -6.45
C ARG A 18 47.92 3.98 -7.83
N LEU A 19 46.63 4.32 -7.94
CA LEU A 19 46.09 4.85 -9.19
C LEU A 19 46.62 6.27 -9.48
N ARG A 20 46.74 7.11 -8.43
CA ARG A 20 47.28 8.47 -8.54
C ARG A 20 48.75 8.51 -8.96
N SER A 21 49.56 7.55 -8.52
CA SER A 21 50.96 7.44 -8.95
C SER A 21 51.12 6.98 -10.40
N PHE A 22 50.19 6.15 -10.91
CA PHE A 22 50.24 5.67 -12.31
C PHE A 22 49.92 6.76 -13.34
N VAL A 23 48.97 7.67 -13.04
CA VAL A 23 48.58 8.78 -13.94
C VAL A 23 49.71 9.81 -14.11
N ARG A 24 50.58 10.00 -13.11
CA ARG A 24 51.72 10.94 -13.19
C ARG A 24 52.87 10.43 -14.08
N ALA A 25 52.93 9.14 -14.39
CA ALA A 25 54.03 8.52 -15.13
C ALA A 25 53.80 8.45 -16.66
N GLY A 26 52.75 9.09 -17.20
CA GLY A 26 52.45 9.06 -18.63
C GLY A 26 51.92 7.71 -19.14
N GLY A 27 51.42 6.86 -18.23
CA GLY A 27 50.78 5.59 -18.60
C GLY A 27 49.44 5.81 -19.31
N ALA A 28 49.12 4.93 -20.26
CA ALA A 28 47.85 4.92 -20.99
C ALA A 28 46.63 4.93 -20.04
N PRO A 29 45.50 5.54 -20.44
CA PRO A 29 44.34 5.68 -19.56
C PRO A 29 43.80 4.33 -19.11
N VAL A 30 43.90 4.04 -17.81
CA VAL A 30 43.32 2.85 -17.18
C VAL A 30 41.88 3.15 -16.82
N ARG A 31 40.94 2.43 -17.45
CA ARG A 31 39.51 2.54 -17.15
C ARG A 31 39.21 1.71 -15.91
N VAL A 32 38.99 2.36 -14.77
CA VAL A 32 38.61 1.69 -13.52
C VAL A 32 37.09 1.58 -13.48
N CYS A 33 36.58 0.36 -13.71
CA CYS A 33 35.16 0.06 -13.53
C CYS A 33 34.93 -0.31 -12.06
N ILE A 34 34.32 0.59 -11.29
CA ILE A 34 33.84 0.28 -9.93
C ILE A 34 32.45 -0.33 -10.07
N ALA A 35 32.33 -1.64 -9.84
CA ALA A 35 31.04 -2.28 -9.70
C ALA A 35 30.43 -1.87 -8.34
N ILE A 36 29.50 -0.93 -8.36
CA ILE A 36 28.66 -0.66 -7.19
C ILE A 36 27.72 -1.86 -7.04
N PRO A 37 27.78 -2.65 -5.96
CA PRO A 37 26.83 -3.73 -5.76
C PRO A 37 25.43 -3.11 -5.71
N ARG A 38 24.59 -3.45 -6.70
CA ARG A 38 23.18 -3.07 -6.68
C ARG A 38 22.56 -3.73 -5.45
N ARG A 39 22.01 -2.93 -4.53
CA ARG A 39 21.14 -3.46 -3.47
C ARG A 39 20.06 -4.31 -4.16
N PRO A 40 19.79 -5.53 -3.68
CA PRO A 40 18.65 -6.28 -4.18
C PRO A 40 17.39 -5.43 -3.99
N PRO A 41 16.43 -5.47 -4.94
CA PRO A 41 15.16 -4.79 -4.76
C PRO A 41 14.52 -5.29 -3.47
N VAL A 42 14.08 -4.36 -2.61
CA VAL A 42 13.29 -4.72 -1.43
C VAL A 42 11.95 -5.21 -1.95
N THR A 43 11.68 -6.51 -1.85
CA THR A 43 10.37 -7.07 -2.17
C THR A 43 9.37 -6.58 -1.12
N MET A 44 8.62 -5.52 -1.42
CA MET A 44 7.57 -5.04 -0.53
C MET A 44 6.45 -6.07 -0.52
N THR A 45 6.29 -6.76 0.61
CA THR A 45 5.20 -7.72 0.79
C THR A 45 3.97 -6.93 1.16
N LEU A 46 3.04 -6.77 0.20
CA LEU A 46 1.76 -6.13 0.44
C LEU A 46 1.03 -6.88 1.56
N ARG A 47 0.70 -6.16 2.63
CA ARG A 47 -0.11 -6.66 3.74
C ARG A 47 -1.57 -6.33 3.44
N SER A 48 -2.49 -7.17 3.89
CA SER A 48 -3.91 -6.92 3.70
C SER A 48 -4.72 -7.32 4.92
N SER A 49 -5.81 -6.59 5.15
CA SER A 49 -6.81 -6.89 6.17
C SER A 49 -8.20 -6.87 5.56
N LYS A 50 -9.13 -7.64 6.12
CA LYS A 50 -10.50 -7.78 5.63
C LYS A 50 -11.50 -7.36 6.69
N PHE A 51 -12.56 -6.69 6.26
CA PHE A 51 -13.68 -6.27 7.09
C PHE A 51 -14.99 -6.57 6.37
N GLN A 52 -15.90 -7.30 7.02
CA GLN A 52 -17.17 -7.67 6.43
C GLN A 52 -18.30 -6.88 7.08
N VAL A 53 -19.19 -6.32 6.26
CA VAL A 53 -20.41 -5.65 6.69
C VAL A 53 -21.61 -6.46 6.24
N HIS A 54 -22.55 -6.69 7.13
CA HIS A 54 -23.84 -7.30 6.83
C HIS A 54 -24.94 -6.34 7.26
N SER A 55 -25.88 -6.02 6.36
CA SER A 55 -27.01 -5.17 6.67
C SER A 55 -28.21 -6.00 7.12
N SER A 56 -28.56 -5.89 8.41
CA SER A 56 -29.83 -6.39 8.94
C SER A 56 -30.96 -5.36 8.83
N LYS A 57 -30.73 -4.21 8.18
CA LYS A 57 -31.73 -3.14 8.03
C LYS A 57 -32.80 -3.58 7.03
N THR A 58 -34.03 -3.12 7.25
CA THR A 58 -35.17 -3.32 6.32
C THR A 58 -35.20 -2.30 5.18
N VAL A 59 -34.30 -1.32 5.21
CA VAL A 59 -34.11 -0.28 4.20
C VAL A 59 -32.67 -0.32 3.70
N PRO A 60 -32.37 0.26 2.52
CA PRO A 60 -31.00 0.37 2.02
C PRO A 60 -30.06 1.05 3.03
N HIS A 61 -28.87 0.48 3.21
CA HIS A 61 -27.85 0.97 4.16
C HIS A 61 -26.60 1.39 3.38
N VAL A 62 -26.25 2.67 3.47
CA VAL A 62 -25.05 3.21 2.82
C VAL A 62 -23.81 2.93 3.67
N ILE A 63 -22.79 2.34 3.05
CA ILE A 63 -21.46 2.11 3.62
C ILE A 63 -20.46 2.97 2.85
N ALA A 64 -19.81 3.92 3.52
CA ALA A 64 -18.73 4.73 2.95
C ALA A 64 -17.37 4.18 3.40
N VAL A 65 -16.42 4.14 2.47
CA VAL A 65 -15.04 3.68 2.69
C VAL A 65 -14.11 4.88 2.63
N GLU A 66 -13.49 5.17 3.77
CA GLU A 66 -12.59 6.31 3.98
C GLU A 66 -11.13 5.86 3.98
N PRO A 67 -10.18 6.70 3.50
CA PRO A 67 -10.34 8.13 3.16
C PRO A 67 -10.70 8.43 1.69
N TRP A 68 -11.15 7.43 0.91
CA TRP A 68 -11.40 7.61 -0.53
C TRP A 68 -12.78 8.18 -0.85
N GLY A 69 -13.66 8.37 0.15
CA GLY A 69 -15.02 8.86 -0.06
C GLY A 69 -15.85 7.97 -0.98
N ALA A 70 -15.60 6.65 -0.99
CA ALA A 70 -16.29 5.71 -1.85
C ALA A 70 -17.47 5.07 -1.13
N ASP A 71 -18.68 5.21 -1.67
CA ASP A 71 -19.90 4.68 -1.06
C ASP A 71 -20.46 3.47 -1.82
N TYR A 72 -21.09 2.59 -1.04
CA TYR A 72 -21.73 1.36 -1.47
C TYR A 72 -23.05 1.23 -0.75
N THR A 73 -24.13 0.93 -1.47
CA THR A 73 -25.45 0.74 -0.85
C THR A 73 -25.73 -0.75 -0.71
N LEU A 74 -25.90 -1.23 0.52
CA LEU A 74 -26.40 -2.58 0.78
C LEU A 74 -27.92 -2.57 0.77
N LEU A 75 -28.53 -3.43 -0.03
CA LEU A 75 -29.96 -3.72 0.08
C LEU A 75 -30.23 -4.58 1.34
N PRO A 76 -31.50 -4.67 1.81
CA PRO A 76 -31.84 -5.48 2.97
C PRO A 76 -31.33 -6.92 2.88
N GLY A 77 -30.58 -7.35 3.89
CA GLY A 77 -30.00 -8.70 3.99
C GLY A 77 -28.71 -8.91 3.18
N GLU A 78 -28.21 -7.90 2.47
CA GLU A 78 -26.96 -7.99 1.74
C GLU A 78 -25.73 -7.85 2.66
N SER A 79 -24.60 -8.33 2.16
CA SER A 79 -23.29 -8.14 2.78
C SER A 79 -22.28 -7.67 1.74
N LEU A 80 -21.22 -6.99 2.20
CA LEU A 80 -20.02 -6.71 1.43
C LEU A 80 -18.77 -6.99 2.26
N GLU A 81 -17.64 -7.17 1.59
CA GLU A 81 -16.32 -7.31 2.19
C GLU A 81 -15.41 -6.20 1.65
N VAL A 82 -14.82 -5.42 2.57
CA VAL A 82 -13.77 -4.44 2.29
C VAL A 82 -12.43 -5.10 2.59
N THR A 83 -11.57 -5.19 1.58
CA THR A 83 -10.17 -5.58 1.74
C THR A 83 -9.30 -4.34 1.60
N ALA A 84 -8.56 -4.00 2.65
CA ALA A 84 -7.60 -2.90 2.63
C ALA A 84 -6.18 -3.46 2.47
N PHE A 85 -5.33 -2.77 1.70
CA PHE A 85 -3.95 -3.16 1.44
C PHE A 85 -2.98 -2.09 1.93
N GLY A 86 -1.91 -2.50 2.61
CA GLY A 86 -0.87 -1.62 3.17
C GLY A 86 0.54 -2.14 2.87
N ASP A 87 1.50 -1.21 2.78
CA ASP A 87 2.85 -1.52 2.30
C ASP A 87 3.79 -2.03 3.40
N GLU A 88 3.68 -1.47 4.61
CA GLU A 88 4.57 -1.76 5.75
C GLU A 88 3.89 -2.63 6.82
N ILE A 89 2.64 -2.32 7.13
CA ILE A 89 1.83 -3.00 8.15
C ILE A 89 0.49 -3.42 7.58
N ALA A 90 -0.14 -4.40 8.22
CA ALA A 90 -1.50 -4.79 7.88
C ALA A 90 -2.45 -3.64 8.26
N PRO A 91 -3.30 -3.16 7.34
CA PRO A 91 -4.25 -2.10 7.64
C PRO A 91 -5.17 -2.46 8.81
N SER A 92 -5.65 -1.45 9.52
CA SER A 92 -6.68 -1.61 10.55
C SER A 92 -7.97 -0.91 10.13
N PHE A 93 -9.09 -1.28 10.74
CA PHE A 93 -10.39 -0.70 10.43
C PHE A 93 -10.95 0.02 11.65
N GLU A 94 -11.53 1.18 11.43
CA GLU A 94 -12.41 1.86 12.39
C GLU A 94 -13.79 2.03 11.75
N LEU A 95 -14.83 1.69 12.52
CA LEU A 95 -16.22 1.78 12.09
C LEU A 95 -16.90 2.91 12.85
N VAL A 96 -17.53 3.82 12.13
CA VAL A 96 -18.41 4.85 12.67
C VAL A 96 -19.82 4.62 12.13
N GLU A 97 -20.79 4.40 13.02
CA GLU A 97 -22.19 4.19 12.65
C GLU A 97 -23.02 5.46 12.84
N TRP A 98 -23.87 5.72 11.87
CA TRP A 98 -24.91 6.75 11.88
C TRP A 98 -26.27 6.07 11.68
N ASP A 99 -27.35 6.82 11.87
CA ASP A 99 -28.72 6.28 11.80
C ASP A 99 -28.98 5.54 10.45
N ASP A 100 -28.56 6.15 9.34
CA ASP A 100 -28.83 5.64 7.98
C ASP A 100 -27.57 5.16 7.22
N SER A 101 -26.38 5.37 7.78
CA SER A 101 -25.12 5.04 7.10
C SER A 101 -24.05 4.56 8.06
N SER A 102 -23.01 3.92 7.53
CA SER A 102 -21.79 3.61 8.28
C SER A 102 -20.58 4.06 7.48
N GLN A 103 -19.54 4.50 8.17
CA GLN A 103 -18.25 4.85 7.60
C GLN A 103 -17.20 3.86 8.09
N VAL A 104 -16.42 3.31 7.17
CA VAL A 104 -15.33 2.38 7.43
C VAL A 104 -14.02 3.07 7.05
N TYR A 105 -13.23 3.42 8.06
CA TYR A 105 -11.91 4.00 7.88
C TYR A 105 -10.88 2.89 7.74
N CYS A 106 -10.17 2.88 6.61
CA CYS A 106 -9.07 1.94 6.35
C CYS A 106 -7.74 2.58 6.75
N ASN A 107 -7.34 2.42 8.00
CA ASN A 107 -6.11 3.00 8.53
C ASN A 107 -4.88 2.24 8.02
N ASP A 108 -3.80 2.96 7.71
CA ASP A 108 -2.53 2.43 7.21
C ASP A 108 -2.64 1.69 5.86
N ALA A 109 -3.71 1.97 5.10
CA ALA A 109 -3.96 1.41 3.79
C ALA A 109 -3.49 2.36 2.68
N SER A 110 -2.79 1.82 1.69
CA SER A 110 -2.43 2.52 0.44
C SER A 110 -3.53 2.39 -0.62
N THR A 111 -4.32 1.32 -0.56
CA THR A 111 -5.46 1.08 -1.46
C THR A 111 -6.48 0.12 -0.82
N TYR A 112 -7.62 -0.07 -1.48
CA TYR A 112 -8.68 -0.96 -1.04
C TYR A 112 -9.38 -1.64 -2.23
N GLU A 113 -10.11 -2.71 -1.94
CA GLU A 113 -11.03 -3.39 -2.84
C GLU A 113 -12.32 -3.72 -2.07
N VAL A 114 -13.47 -3.56 -2.72
CA VAL A 114 -14.75 -3.99 -2.15
C VAL A 114 -15.32 -5.11 -3.00
N THR A 115 -15.68 -6.21 -2.35
CA THR A 115 -16.28 -7.37 -3.00
C THR A 115 -17.62 -7.72 -2.39
N GLN A 116 -18.49 -8.33 -3.19
CA GLN A 116 -19.73 -8.92 -2.77
C GLN A 116 -19.83 -10.32 -3.38
N ASN A 117 -20.01 -11.34 -2.54
CA ASN A 117 -19.99 -12.75 -2.95
C ASN A 117 -18.72 -13.14 -3.74
N GLY A 118 -17.57 -12.53 -3.38
CA GLY A 118 -16.29 -12.76 -4.05
C GLY A 118 -16.10 -12.01 -5.38
N VAL A 119 -17.04 -11.15 -5.77
CA VAL A 119 -16.96 -10.33 -7.00
C VAL A 119 -16.69 -8.88 -6.63
N ALA A 120 -15.68 -8.26 -7.24
CA ALA A 120 -15.39 -6.85 -7.04
C ALA A 120 -16.55 -5.97 -7.54
N ILE A 121 -16.97 -5.01 -6.72
CA ILE A 121 -18.05 -4.07 -7.05
C ILE A 121 -17.51 -2.64 -7.12
N PRO A 122 -18.01 -1.82 -8.07
CA PRO A 122 -17.56 -0.44 -8.21
C PRO A 122 -18.15 0.46 -7.12
N CYS A 123 -17.49 1.57 -6.83
CA CYS A 123 -18.06 2.68 -6.05
C CYS A 123 -19.40 3.13 -6.67
N GLY A 124 -20.38 3.44 -5.83
CA GLY A 124 -21.76 3.76 -6.22
C GLY A 124 -22.64 2.54 -6.48
N HIS A 125 -22.20 1.32 -6.14
CA HIS A 125 -23.00 0.12 -6.25
C HIS A 125 -24.34 0.28 -5.51
N ASN A 126 -25.45 -0.03 -6.19
CA ASN A 126 -26.84 0.13 -5.72
C ASN A 126 -27.22 1.54 -5.25
N ARG A 127 -26.45 2.58 -5.59
CA ARG A 127 -26.80 3.97 -5.25
C ARG A 127 -28.16 4.28 -5.85
N GLN A 128 -29.10 4.64 -4.98
CA GLN A 128 -30.45 4.99 -5.40
C GLN A 128 -30.38 6.31 -6.17
N SER A 129 -30.85 6.34 -7.41
CA SER A 129 -31.05 7.61 -8.12
C SER A 129 -32.15 8.41 -7.44
N GLU A 130 -31.96 9.71 -7.23
CA GLU A 130 -32.93 10.62 -6.58
C GLU A 130 -34.29 10.78 -7.32
N GLY A 131 -34.61 9.94 -8.31
CA GLY A 131 -35.75 10.12 -9.22
C GLY A 131 -36.84 9.04 -9.23
N ALA A 132 -36.84 8.06 -8.33
CA ALA A 132 -37.83 6.97 -8.34
C ALA A 132 -39.01 7.14 -7.37
N SER A 133 -39.29 8.36 -6.93
CA SER A 133 -40.45 8.70 -6.11
C SER A 133 -41.31 9.74 -6.83
N ASN A 134 -42.19 9.26 -7.72
CA ASN A 134 -43.48 9.84 -8.16
C ASN A 134 -43.78 9.40 -9.62
N ALA A 135 -44.27 8.18 -9.79
CA ALA A 135 -45.01 7.75 -10.97
C ALA A 135 -46.16 6.84 -10.54
#